data_AF-A0A7C8D0I1-F1
#
_entry.id   AF-A0A7C8D0I1-F1
#
_cell.length_a   1.000
_cell.length_b   1.000
_cell.length_c   1.000
_cell.angle_alpha   90.00
_cell.angle_beta   90.00
_cell.angle_gamma   90.00
#
_symmetry.space_group_name_H-M   'P 1'
#
loop_
_entity.id
_entity.type
_entity.pdbx_description
1 polymer ?
#
loop_
_entity_poly.entity_id
_entity_poly.type
_entity_poly.pdbx_seq_one_letter_code
_entity_poly.pdbx_strand_id
1 'polypeptide(L)'
;MPIALYHILHVAGALLLAGFTFAVFANPSPERRGRSMMTLGILGAIVLVAGFGLLAKLSLGFEIWVILKLVAWLGLSALSGLAFRKPELCGLWRLLAAGFLCLAVYAVYGLR
;
A
#
# COMPACT_ATOMS: atom_id res chain seq x y z
N MET A 1 18.35 15.08 1.68
CA MET A 1 17.98 13.72 1.25
C MET A 1 17.74 13.71 -0.26
N PRO A 2 18.39 12.81 -1.02
CA PRO A 2 18.28 12.75 -2.48
C PRO A 2 16.91 12.21 -2.93
N ILE A 3 16.42 12.68 -4.08
CA ILE A 3 15.14 12.23 -4.68
C ILE A 3 15.13 10.70 -4.88
N ALA A 4 16.26 10.12 -5.28
CA ALA A 4 16.44 8.69 -5.46
C ALA A 4 16.07 7.89 -4.20
N LEU A 5 16.40 8.40 -3.00
CA LEU A 5 16.07 7.71 -1.75
C LEU A 5 14.56 7.64 -1.54
N TYR A 6 13.83 8.73 -1.76
CA TYR A 6 12.37 8.75 -1.65
C TYR A 6 11.73 7.78 -2.66
N HIS A 7 12.25 7.72 -3.89
CA HIS A 7 11.81 6.74 -4.88
C HIS A 7 12.03 5.30 -4.43
N ILE A 8 13.24 4.98 -3.97
CA ILE A 8 13.58 3.62 -3.50
C ILE A 8 12.69 3.23 -2.32
N LEU A 9 12.55 4.10 -1.31
CA LEU A 9 11.71 3.82 -0.14
C LEU A 9 10.25 3.64 -0.52
N HIS A 10 9.71 4.48 -1.40
CA HIS A 10 8.32 4.37 -1.83
C HIS A 10 8.06 3.08 -2.60
N VAL A 11 8.90 2.75 -3.60
CA VAL A 11 8.70 1.58 -4.45
C VAL A 11 8.99 0.28 -3.69
N ALA A 12 10.12 0.19 -2.99
CA ALA A 12 10.45 -0.98 -2.19
C ALA A 12 9.41 -1.20 -1.07
N GLY A 13 9.01 -0.12 -0.39
CA GLY A 13 7.93 -0.16 0.60
C GLY A 13 6.62 -0.66 0.01
N ALA A 14 6.24 -0.21 -1.19
CA ALA A 14 4.99 -0.61 -1.85
C ALA A 14 5.01 -2.09 -2.26
N LEU A 15 6.14 -2.57 -2.80
CA LEU A 15 6.32 -3.99 -3.15
C LEU A 15 6.24 -4.89 -1.92
N LEU A 16 6.92 -4.50 -0.83
CA LEU A 16 6.87 -5.23 0.43
C LEU A 16 5.46 -5.17 1.04
N LEU A 17 4.80 -4.01 1.04
CA LEU A 17 3.43 -3.86 1.54
C LEU A 17 2.48 -4.79 0.79
N ALA A 18 2.56 -4.81 -0.55
CA ALA A 18 1.77 -5.72 -1.38
C ALA A 18 2.08 -7.19 -1.04
N GLY A 19 3.35 -7.58 -1.05
CA GLY A 19 3.78 -8.95 -0.78
C GLY A 19 3.32 -9.47 0.58
N PHE A 20 3.54 -8.70 1.65
CA PHE A 20 3.09 -9.05 3.00
C PHE A 20 1.56 -9.07 3.12
N THR A 21 0.85 -8.19 2.41
CA THR A 21 -0.61 -8.17 2.39
C THR A 21 -1.18 -9.46 1.78
N PHE A 22 -0.66 -9.87 0.62
CA PHE A 22 -1.06 -11.15 0.01
C PHE A 22 -0.64 -12.36 0.84
N ALA A 23 0.52 -12.32 1.51
CA ALA A 23 0.94 -13.38 2.41
C ALA A 23 -0.02 -13.54 3.61
N VAL A 24 -0.52 -12.43 4.18
CA VAL A 24 -1.55 -12.46 5.21
C VAL A 24 -2.84 -13.08 4.70
N PHE A 25 -3.28 -12.72 3.49
CA PHE A 25 -4.49 -13.30 2.91
C PHE A 25 -4.38 -14.78 2.61
N ALA A 26 -3.18 -15.26 2.26
CA ALA A 26 -2.93 -16.67 2.01
C ALA A 26 -3.01 -17.52 3.29
N ASN A 27 -2.69 -16.94 4.45
CA ASN A 27 -2.73 -17.66 5.73
C ASN A 27 -2.99 -16.71 6.93
N PRO A 28 -4.25 -16.30 7.16
CA PRO A 28 -4.63 -15.41 8.24
C PRO A 28 -4.62 -16.15 9.59
N SER A 29 -3.42 -16.31 10.17
CA SER A 29 -3.23 -16.95 11.49
C SER A 29 -3.34 -15.92 12.63
N PRO A 30 -4.19 -16.16 13.64
CA PRO A 30 -4.32 -15.27 14.80
C PRO A 30 -3.01 -15.04 15.58
N GLU A 31 -2.15 -16.05 15.67
CA GLU A 31 -0.87 -16.00 16.37
C GLU A 31 0.09 -14.97 15.76
N ARG A 32 0.03 -14.79 14.44
CA ARG A 32 0.88 -13.84 13.70
C ARG A 32 0.26 -12.45 13.57
N ARG A 33 -1.01 -12.27 13.96
CA ARG A 33 -1.78 -11.04 13.77
C ARG A 33 -1.03 -9.80 14.26
N GLY A 34 -0.52 -9.80 15.48
CA GLY A 34 0.17 -8.64 16.07
C GLY A 34 1.40 -8.22 15.25
N ARG A 35 2.24 -9.20 14.89
CA ARG A 35 3.45 -8.96 14.07
C ARG A 35 3.09 -8.51 12.67
N SER A 36 2.14 -9.17 12.01
CA SER A 36 1.69 -8.80 10.67
C SER A 36 1.11 -7.39 10.61
N MET A 37 0.29 -7.00 11.60
CA MET A 37 -0.27 -5.64 11.68
C MET A 37 0.80 -4.58 11.90
N MET A 38 1.79 -4.85 12.75
CA MET A 38 2.92 -3.96 12.94
C MET A 38 3.73 -3.80 11.65
N THR A 39 4.11 -4.91 11.00
CA THR A 39 4.87 -4.88 9.75
C THR A 39 4.12 -4.12 8.65
N LEU A 40 2.83 -4.41 8.45
CA LEU A 40 2.01 -3.76 7.42
C LEU A 40 1.77 -2.28 7.72
N GLY A 41 1.62 -1.91 9.00
CA GLY A 41 1.53 -0.52 9.43
C GLY A 41 2.81 0.26 9.15
N ILE A 42 3.97 -0.32 9.47
CA ILE A 42 5.28 0.30 9.20
C ILE A 42 5.50 0.44 7.69
N LEU A 43 5.22 -0.60 6.91
CA LEU A 43 5.35 -0.56 5.45
C LEU A 43 4.41 0.50 4.83
N GLY A 44 3.17 0.58 5.29
CA GLY A 44 2.23 1.63 4.89
C GLY A 44 2.75 3.04 5.21
N ALA A 45 3.29 3.24 6.41
CA ALA A 45 3.90 4.51 6.81
C ALA A 45 5.10 4.87 5.93
N ILE A 46 5.99 3.92 5.63
CA ILE A 46 7.13 4.12 4.72
C ILE A 46 6.65 4.56 3.34
N VAL A 47 5.66 3.87 2.77
CA VAL A 47 5.08 4.20 1.46
C VAL A 47 4.53 5.62 1.46
N LEU A 48 3.75 5.99 2.47
CA LEU A 48 3.13 7.31 2.53
C LEU A 48 4.17 8.42 2.76
N VAL A 49 5.05 8.28 3.75
CA VAL A 49 6.08 9.29 4.05
C VAL A 49 7.03 9.48 2.87
N ALA A 50 7.46 8.39 2.22
CA ALA A 50 8.30 8.47 1.04
C ALA A 50 7.56 9.11 -0.15
N GLY A 51 6.28 8.79 -0.33
CA GLY A 51 5.43 9.35 -1.38
C GLY A 51 5.21 10.86 -1.21
N PHE A 52 4.84 11.31 -0.01
CA PHE A 52 4.70 12.73 0.28
C PHE A 52 6.03 13.48 0.17
N GLY A 53 7.13 12.88 0.64
CA GLY A 53 8.46 13.44 0.45
C GLY A 53 8.83 13.61 -1.02
N LEU A 54 8.43 12.68 -1.88
CA LEU A 54 8.63 12.78 -3.31
C LEU A 54 7.79 13.90 -3.94
N LEU A 55 6.51 14.04 -3.56
CA LEU A 55 5.65 15.14 -4.01
C LEU A 55 6.25 16.50 -3.66
N ALA A 56 6.70 16.66 -2.40
CA ALA A 56 7.34 17.89 -1.94
C ALA A 56 8.63 18.20 -2.72
N LYS A 57 9.44 17.19 -3.03
CA LYS A 57 10.68 17.38 -3.80
C LYS A 57 10.46 17.69 -5.27
N LEU A 58 9.38 17.17 -5.85
CA LEU A 58 9.00 17.44 -7.23
C LEU A 58 8.12 18.69 -7.38
N SER A 59 7.79 19.37 -6.27
CA SER A 59 6.89 20.53 -6.23
C SER A 59 5.51 20.23 -6.87
N LEU A 60 5.01 19.01 -6.65
CA LEU A 60 3.72 18.55 -7.17
C LEU A 60 2.63 18.73 -6.11
N GLY A 61 1.43 19.11 -6.57
CA GLY A 61 0.24 19.24 -5.73
C GLY A 61 -0.56 17.94 -5.60
N PHE A 62 -1.79 18.05 -5.10
CA PHE A 62 -2.76 16.95 -4.99
C PHE A 62 -3.56 16.79 -6.28
N GLU A 63 -2.88 16.46 -7.37
CA GLU A 63 -3.52 16.11 -8.63
C GLU A 63 -4.34 14.82 -8.48
N ILE A 64 -5.29 14.59 -9.41
CA ILE A 64 -6.22 13.45 -9.34
C ILE A 64 -5.46 12.12 -9.21
N TRP A 65 -4.38 11.92 -9.96
CA TRP A 65 -3.58 10.70 -9.88
C TRP A 65 -2.89 10.50 -8.52
N VAL A 66 -2.50 11.60 -7.85
CA VAL A 66 -1.91 11.56 -6.51
C VAL A 66 -2.96 11.08 -5.50
N ILE A 67 -4.17 11.64 -5.58
CA ILE A 67 -5.29 11.27 -4.71
C ILE A 67 -5.65 9.79 -4.90
N LEU A 68 -5.74 9.32 -6.14
CA LEU A 68 -6.05 7.91 -6.43
C LEU A 68 -4.97 6.96 -5.87
N LYS A 69 -3.70 7.33 -5.95
CA LYS A 69 -2.63 6.57 -5.30
C LYS A 69 -2.76 6.55 -3.79
N LEU A 70 -3.10 7.69 -3.17
CA LEU A 70 -3.31 7.74 -1.73
C LEU A 70 -4.45 6.82 -1.30
N VAL A 71 -5.55 6.82 -2.04
CA VAL A 71 -6.67 5.89 -1.82
C VAL A 71 -6.21 4.45 -1.97
N ALA A 72 -5.42 4.13 -3.00
CA ALA A 72 -4.90 2.79 -3.21
C ALA A 72 -4.00 2.30 -2.07
N TRP A 73 -3.05 3.11 -1.61
CA TRP A 73 -2.13 2.73 -0.53
C TRP A 73 -2.83 2.61 0.82
N LEU A 74 -3.72 3.55 1.16
CA LEU A 74 -4.52 3.48 2.37
C LEU A 74 -5.50 2.31 2.36
N GLY A 75 -6.14 2.06 1.21
CA GLY A 75 -7.03 0.92 1.01
C GLY A 75 -6.30 -0.41 1.21
N LEU A 76 -5.11 -0.57 0.61
CA LEU A 76 -4.28 -1.76 0.78
C LEU A 76 -3.85 -1.98 2.24
N SER A 77 -3.42 -0.92 2.92
CA SER A 77 -3.09 -0.97 4.36
C SER A 77 -4.30 -1.36 5.21
N ALA A 78 -5.49 -0.83 4.92
CA ALA A 78 -6.71 -1.13 5.67
C ALA A 78 -7.20 -2.58 5.47
N LEU A 79 -7.12 -3.11 4.24
CA LEU A 79 -7.56 -4.48 3.92
C LEU A 79 -6.79 -5.53 4.74
N SER A 80 -5.53 -5.27 5.05
CA SER A 80 -4.72 -6.19 5.84
C SER A 80 -5.32 -6.47 7.23
N GLY A 81 -5.88 -5.47 7.89
CA GLY A 81 -6.54 -5.62 9.19
C GLY A 81 -7.90 -6.31 9.09
N LEU A 82 -8.60 -6.13 7.97
CA LEU A 82 -9.89 -6.78 7.72
C LEU A 82 -9.75 -8.28 7.47
N ALA A 83 -8.64 -8.73 6.89
CA ALA A 83 -8.40 -10.16 6.68
C ALA A 83 -8.30 -10.97 7.99
N PHE A 84 -7.83 -10.37 9.08
CA PHE A 84 -7.85 -11.02 10.39
C PHE A 84 -9.23 -11.00 11.06
N ARG A 85 -10.10 -10.05 10.68
CA ARG A 85 -11.46 -9.94 11.21
C ARG A 85 -12.46 -10.84 10.49
N LYS A 86 -12.28 -11.00 9.18
CA LYS A 86 -13.14 -11.79 8.29
C LYS A 86 -12.29 -12.67 7.36
N PRO A 87 -11.62 -13.70 7.89
CA PRO A 87 -10.77 -14.60 7.10
C PRO A 87 -11.55 -15.38 6.03
N GLU A 88 -12.85 -15.61 6.23
CA GLU A 88 -13.74 -16.23 5.25
C GLU A 88 -13.88 -15.43 3.94
N LEU A 89 -13.60 -14.12 3.98
CA LEU A 89 -13.65 -13.22 2.83
C LEU A 89 -12.27 -13.01 2.18
N CYS A 90 -11.25 -13.83 2.49
CA CYS A 90 -9.91 -13.68 1.92
C CYS A 90 -9.86 -13.72 0.38
N GLY A 91 -10.80 -14.40 -0.29
CA GLY A 91 -10.96 -14.30 -1.74
C GLY A 91 -11.28 -12.87 -2.21
N LEU A 92 -12.27 -12.24 -1.57
CA LEU A 92 -12.66 -10.86 -1.85
C LEU A 92 -11.54 -9.86 -1.50
N TRP A 93 -10.88 -10.03 -0.36
CA TRP A 93 -9.78 -9.14 0.04
C TRP A 93 -8.60 -9.20 -0.93
N ARG A 94 -8.27 -10.38 -1.46
CA ARG A 94 -7.27 -10.53 -2.53
C ARG A 94 -7.67 -9.79 -3.79
N LEU A 95 -8.92 -9.90 -4.22
CA LEU A 95 -9.41 -9.20 -5.41
C LEU A 95 -9.36 -7.68 -5.24
N LEU A 96 -9.82 -7.17 -4.08
CA LEU A 96 -9.78 -5.74 -3.78
C LEU A 96 -8.35 -5.21 -3.68
N ALA A 97 -7.44 -5.96 -3.06
CA ALA A 97 -6.03 -5.58 -3.00
C ALA A 97 -5.38 -5.53 -4.39
N ALA A 98 -5.66 -6.53 -5.25
CA ALA A 98 -5.23 -6.49 -6.65
C ALA A 98 -5.82 -5.27 -7.38
N GLY A 99 -7.09 -4.96 -7.14
CA GLY A 99 -7.76 -3.76 -7.66
C GLY A 99 -7.06 -2.46 -7.23
N PHE A 100 -6.67 -2.32 -5.96
CA PHE A 100 -5.91 -1.17 -5.49
C PHE A 100 -4.54 -1.05 -6.15
N LEU A 101 -3.83 -2.17 -6.38
CA LEU A 101 -2.56 -2.14 -7.09
C LEU A 101 -2.74 -1.72 -8.55
N CYS A 102 -3.75 -2.26 -9.24
CA CYS A 102 -4.11 -1.83 -10.59
C CYS A 102 -4.48 -0.34 -10.64
N LEU A 103 -5.24 0.15 -9.66
CA LEU A 103 -5.60 1.57 -9.53
C LEU A 103 -4.34 2.45 -9.34
N ALA A 104 -3.40 2.02 -8.51
CA ALA A 104 -2.15 2.77 -8.28
C ALA A 104 -1.30 2.88 -9.56
N VAL A 105 -1.28 1.82 -10.39
CA VAL A 105 -0.60 1.81 -11.69
C VAL A 105 -1.34 2.68 -12.70
N TYR A 106 -2.66 2.51 -12.81
CA TYR A 106 -3.51 3.29 -13.72
C TYR A 106 -3.42 4.79 -13.41
N ALA A 107 -3.37 5.18 -12.14
CA ALA A 107 -3.18 6.57 -11.75
C ALA A 107 -1.92 7.18 -12.38
N VAL A 108 -0.82 6.43 -12.48
CA VAL A 108 0.42 6.95 -13.11
C VAL A 108 0.32 7.03 -14.62
N TYR A 109 -0.15 5.97 -15.27
CA TYR A 109 0.01 5.87 -16.73
C TYR A 109 -1.23 6.30 -17.51
N GLY A 110 -2.38 6.39 -16.84
CA GLY A 110 -3.65 6.79 -17.45
C GLY A 110 -4.05 8.24 -17.16
N LEU A 111 -3.49 8.88 -16.12
CA LEU A 111 -3.94 10.20 -15.64
C LEU A 111 -2.81 11.22 -15.43
N ARG A 112 -1.55 10.85 -15.66
CA ARG A 112 -0.39 11.73 -15.62
C ARG A 112 0.31 11.66 -16.97
#